data_AF-V5G9H2-F1
#
_entry.id   AF-V5G9H2-F1
#
_cell.length_a   1.000
_cell.length_b   1.000
_cell.length_c   1.000
_cell.angle_alpha   90.00
_cell.angle_beta   90.00
_cell.angle_gamma   90.00
#
_symmetry.space_group_name_H-M   'P 1'
#
loop_
_entity.id
_entity.type
_entity.pdbx_description
1 polymer ?
#
loop_
_entity_poly.entity_id
_entity_poly.type
_entity_poly.pdbx_seq_one_letter_code
_entity_poly.pdbx_strand_id
1 'polypeptide(L)'
;SDWQQDCLASLLKILCHLGVEPLPQESRPSRNEKIMIPNLNEPMLALIDVKITMPQLTSILEEASMPKDPNHYKTGFWGRAQVVHYAMALLVSWLHCREEARLELFQSPNFSDWLRRLVLEDPEPAVRREVCSAIYRLCLGVSANGEPMENTLVAPMLSQLLLYLEKAESMRPQKMEAMQTPEEGKEPYGPACRDYFWLVSRLVDSLPTELVKESLEDPQNCVMDINGLTNKIAQSVLTRDYLEKRHRTVDDDGLIGLLNLLTNLLKHRPPFQTGKGDRSC
;
A
#
# COMPACT_ATOMS: atom_id res chain seq x y z
N SER A 1 -6.76 21.15 14.57
CA SER A 1 -7.04 20.99 16.02
C SER A 1 -7.70 19.64 16.24
N ASP A 2 -7.47 18.98 17.36
CA ASP A 2 -7.77 17.55 17.55
C ASP A 2 -9.28 17.24 17.43
N TRP A 3 -10.12 18.15 17.95
CA TRP A 3 -11.56 18.09 17.79
C TRP A 3 -12.01 18.04 16.32
N GLN A 4 -11.27 18.68 15.41
CA GLN A 4 -11.60 18.65 13.98
C GLN A 4 -11.36 17.26 13.40
N GLN A 5 -10.31 16.56 13.85
CA GLN A 5 -10.01 15.21 13.40
C GLN A 5 -11.04 14.21 13.91
N ASP A 6 -11.47 14.35 15.17
CA ASP A 6 -12.51 13.48 15.75
C ASP A 6 -13.88 13.72 15.12
N CYS A 7 -14.24 14.98 14.85
CA CYS A 7 -15.45 15.31 14.12
C CYS A 7 -15.40 14.78 12.68
N LEU A 8 -14.28 14.94 11.99
CA LEU A 8 -14.10 14.43 10.62
C LEU A 8 -14.13 12.90 10.58
N ALA A 9 -13.45 12.22 11.50
CA ALA A 9 -13.50 10.77 11.63
C ALA A 9 -14.93 10.29 11.89
N SER A 10 -15.67 10.98 12.76
CA SER A 10 -17.08 10.66 13.04
C SER A 10 -17.96 10.87 11.81
N LEU A 11 -17.76 11.95 11.06
CA LEU A 11 -18.49 12.20 9.81
C LEU A 11 -18.20 11.11 8.77
N LEU A 12 -16.93 10.80 8.53
CA LEU A 12 -16.51 9.75 7.60
C LEU A 12 -17.06 8.38 8.03
N LYS A 13 -17.05 8.09 9.33
CA LYS A 13 -17.64 6.87 9.89
C LYS A 13 -19.13 6.79 9.60
N ILE A 14 -19.88 7.88 9.78
CA ILE A 14 -21.31 7.95 9.46
C ILE A 14 -21.54 7.75 7.96
N LEU A 15 -20.74 8.39 7.11
CA LEU A 15 -20.79 8.21 5.66
C LEU A 15 -20.55 6.75 5.26
N CYS A 16 -19.54 6.09 5.83
CA CYS A 16 -19.32 4.66 5.61
C CYS A 16 -20.50 3.83 6.12
N HIS A 17 -21.01 4.10 7.33
CA HIS A 17 -22.10 3.33 7.90
C HIS A 17 -23.42 3.43 7.13
N LEU A 18 -23.72 4.62 6.59
CA LEU A 18 -24.94 4.87 5.82
C LEU A 18 -24.78 4.54 4.34
N GLY A 19 -23.58 4.68 3.79
CA GLY A 19 -23.31 4.61 2.35
C GLY A 19 -22.76 3.26 1.88
N VAL A 20 -22.19 2.44 2.76
CA VAL A 20 -21.55 1.16 2.41
C VAL A 20 -22.48 0.00 2.78
N GLU A 21 -22.70 -0.91 1.84
CA GLU A 21 -23.54 -2.08 2.05
C GLU A 21 -22.85 -3.09 2.97
N PRO A 22 -23.57 -3.69 3.94
CA PRO A 22 -22.98 -4.69 4.82
C PRO A 22 -22.64 -5.95 4.04
N LEU A 23 -21.46 -6.52 4.31
CA LEU A 23 -21.08 -7.81 3.76
C LEU A 23 -21.99 -8.93 4.32
N PRO A 24 -22.37 -9.94 3.52
CA PRO A 24 -23.09 -11.11 4.01
C PRO A 24 -22.31 -11.82 5.14
N GLN A 25 -23.00 -12.13 6.24
CA GLN A 25 -22.40 -12.68 7.48
C GLN A 25 -21.73 -14.07 7.35
N GLU A 26 -21.79 -14.73 6.18
CA GLU A 26 -21.40 -16.15 6.04
C GLU A 26 -19.94 -16.41 5.63
N SER A 27 -19.13 -15.38 5.32
CA SER A 27 -17.72 -15.60 4.93
C SER A 27 -16.77 -15.47 6.13
N ARG A 28 -16.55 -16.56 6.86
CA ARG A 28 -15.38 -16.67 7.73
C ARG A 28 -14.15 -16.83 6.83
N PRO A 29 -13.19 -15.88 6.81
CA PRO A 29 -12.09 -15.91 5.86
C PRO A 29 -11.25 -17.17 6.02
N SER A 30 -11.38 -18.10 5.08
CA SER A 30 -10.40 -19.14 4.84
C SER A 30 -9.16 -18.52 4.18
N ARG A 31 -7.99 -19.14 4.33
CA ARG A 31 -6.69 -18.63 3.83
C ARG A 31 -6.65 -18.39 2.31
N ASN A 32 -7.66 -18.87 1.57
CA ASN A 32 -7.84 -18.76 0.12
C ASN A 32 -9.14 -18.02 -0.29
N GLU A 33 -9.91 -17.45 0.64
CA GLU A 33 -11.10 -16.68 0.27
C GLU A 33 -10.71 -15.31 -0.28
N LYS A 34 -11.30 -14.97 -1.44
CA LYS A 34 -11.14 -13.67 -2.08
C LYS A 34 -11.62 -12.58 -1.12
N ILE A 35 -10.86 -11.50 -1.05
CA ILE A 35 -11.15 -10.39 -0.15
C ILE A 35 -12.40 -9.68 -0.64
N MET A 36 -13.49 -9.77 0.12
CA MET A 36 -14.73 -9.12 -0.25
C MET A 36 -14.69 -7.63 0.09
N ILE A 37 -14.98 -6.78 -0.90
CA ILE A 37 -15.08 -5.34 -0.75
C ILE A 37 -16.55 -4.96 -0.75
N PRO A 38 -17.05 -4.31 0.31
CA PRO A 38 -18.43 -3.85 0.33
C PRO A 38 -18.62 -2.70 -0.65
N ASN A 39 -19.75 -2.71 -1.35
CA ASN A 39 -20.09 -1.69 -2.33
C ASN A 39 -20.71 -0.46 -1.66
N LEU A 40 -20.65 0.68 -2.35
CA LEU A 40 -21.53 1.79 -2.01
C LEU A 40 -22.95 1.48 -2.48
N ASN A 41 -23.94 1.82 -1.65
CA ASN A 41 -25.34 1.68 -2.02
C ASN A 41 -25.73 2.70 -3.10
N GLU A 42 -26.78 2.38 -3.86
CA GLU A 42 -27.26 3.20 -4.96
C GLU A 42 -27.58 4.66 -4.58
N PRO A 43 -28.25 4.95 -3.43
CA PRO A 43 -28.48 6.33 -3.01
C PRO A 43 -27.18 7.13 -2.82
N MET A 44 -26.16 6.52 -2.21
CA MET A 44 -24.86 7.17 -2.02
C MET A 44 -24.16 7.40 -3.36
N LEU A 45 -24.18 6.41 -4.27
CA LEU A 45 -23.62 6.55 -5.61
C LEU A 45 -24.32 7.64 -6.43
N ALA A 46 -25.63 7.82 -6.27
CA ALA A 46 -26.38 8.87 -6.95
C ALA A 46 -26.07 10.29 -6.45
N LEU A 47 -25.56 10.42 -5.21
CA LEU A 47 -25.17 11.69 -4.61
C LEU A 47 -23.71 12.07 -4.88
N ILE A 48 -22.87 11.11 -5.27
CA ILE A 48 -21.46 11.33 -5.49
C ILE A 48 -21.21 11.89 -6.89
N ASP A 49 -20.64 13.10 -6.94
CA ASP A 49 -20.00 13.65 -8.13
C ASP A 49 -18.49 13.41 -8.06
N VAL A 50 -17.93 12.69 -9.04
CA VAL A 50 -16.50 12.36 -9.10
C VAL A 50 -15.62 13.61 -9.00
N LYS A 51 -16.00 14.69 -9.69
CA LYS A 51 -15.20 15.92 -9.77
C LYS A 51 -15.21 16.74 -8.50
N ILE A 52 -16.19 16.51 -7.62
CA ILE A 52 -16.31 17.22 -6.33
C ILE A 52 -15.75 16.33 -5.22
N THR A 53 -16.14 15.07 -5.19
CA THR A 53 -15.83 14.14 -4.09
C THR A 53 -14.38 13.68 -4.13
N MET A 54 -13.79 13.44 -5.32
CA MET A 54 -12.39 12.98 -5.40
C MET A 54 -11.41 14.03 -4.86
N PRO A 55 -11.47 15.32 -5.25
CA PRO A 55 -10.61 16.35 -4.66
C PRO A 55 -10.78 16.50 -3.14
N GLN A 56 -12.01 16.38 -2.63
CA GLN A 56 -12.26 16.46 -1.19
C GLN A 56 -11.64 15.29 -0.44
N LEU A 57 -11.83 14.05 -0.92
CA LEU A 57 -11.32 12.86 -0.27
C LEU A 57 -9.78 12.78 -0.33
N THR A 58 -9.20 13.14 -1.47
CA THR A 58 -7.74 13.22 -1.63
C THR A 58 -7.14 14.36 -0.81
N SER A 59 -7.81 15.51 -0.68
CA SER A 59 -7.38 16.60 0.21
C SER A 59 -7.38 16.17 1.69
N ILE A 60 -8.35 15.37 2.13
CA ILE A 60 -8.37 14.82 3.50
C ILE A 60 -7.14 13.92 3.73
N LEU A 61 -6.85 13.02 2.79
CA LEU A 61 -5.70 12.12 2.87
C LEU A 61 -4.37 12.89 2.79
N GLU A 62 -4.31 13.92 1.95
CA GLU A 62 -3.16 14.81 1.83
C GLU A 62 -2.90 15.56 3.13
N GLU A 63 -3.92 16.18 3.73
CA GLU A 63 -3.80 16.86 5.02
C GLU A 63 -3.40 15.87 6.13
N ALA A 64 -3.98 14.67 6.14
CA ALA A 64 -3.63 13.62 7.07
C ALA A 64 -2.17 13.15 6.91
N SER A 65 -1.61 13.24 5.71
CA SER A 65 -0.23 12.86 5.39
C SER A 65 0.82 13.94 5.71
N MET A 66 0.40 15.16 6.04
CA MET A 66 1.34 16.25 6.33
C MET A 66 2.17 15.94 7.60
N PRO A 67 3.49 16.26 7.60
CA PRO A 67 4.33 16.08 8.77
C PRO A 67 3.79 16.90 9.95
N LYS A 68 3.63 16.27 11.11
CA LYS A 68 3.32 16.94 12.38
C LYS A 68 4.49 16.81 13.35
N ASP A 69 4.44 17.54 14.45
CA ASP A 69 5.41 17.41 15.54
C ASP A 69 5.51 15.94 15.98
N PRO A 70 6.71 15.33 16.01
CA PRO A 70 6.94 13.96 16.48
C PRO A 70 6.33 13.65 17.84
N ASN A 71 6.20 14.65 18.72
CA ASN A 71 5.63 14.51 20.05
C ASN A 71 4.11 14.31 20.01
N HIS A 72 3.42 14.81 18.98
CA HIS A 72 1.98 14.62 18.83
C HIS A 72 1.63 13.15 18.52
N TYR A 73 2.45 12.43 17.76
CA TYR A 73 2.16 11.02 17.44
C TYR A 73 2.26 10.10 18.67
N LYS A 74 3.11 10.46 19.65
CA LYS A 74 3.34 9.67 20.87
C LYS A 74 2.22 9.78 21.90
N THR A 75 1.36 10.79 21.80
CA THR A 75 0.22 11.00 22.72
C THR A 75 -1.04 10.25 22.28
N GLY A 76 -0.97 9.41 21.24
CA GLY A 76 -2.07 8.52 20.83
C GLY A 76 -3.25 9.26 20.21
N PHE A 77 -3.03 10.02 19.12
CA PHE A 77 -4.12 10.64 18.36
C PHE A 77 -4.96 9.59 17.60
N TRP A 78 -5.87 8.94 18.30
CA TRP A 78 -6.81 7.97 17.73
C TRP A 78 -7.59 8.54 16.53
N GLY A 79 -7.94 9.83 16.57
CA GLY A 79 -8.71 10.49 15.52
C GLY A 79 -8.02 10.47 14.15
N ARG A 80 -6.70 10.62 14.08
CA ARG A 80 -5.99 10.66 12.79
C ARG A 80 -6.00 9.30 12.08
N ALA A 81 -5.61 8.24 12.78
CA ALA A 81 -5.64 6.90 12.22
C ALA A 81 -7.07 6.51 11.81
N GLN A 82 -8.08 6.96 12.56
CA GLN A 82 -9.49 6.79 12.19
C GLN A 82 -9.89 7.58 10.94
N VAL A 83 -9.47 8.84 10.80
CA VAL A 83 -9.70 9.63 9.58
C VAL A 83 -9.14 8.88 8.36
N VAL A 84 -7.90 8.42 8.44
CA VAL A 84 -7.27 7.66 7.35
C VAL A 84 -8.01 6.35 7.09
N HIS A 85 -8.36 5.61 8.13
CA HIS A 85 -9.11 4.36 8.02
C HIS A 85 -10.45 4.55 7.29
N TYR A 86 -11.30 5.49 7.74
CA TYR A 86 -12.61 5.68 7.13
C TYR A 86 -12.51 6.34 5.74
N ALA A 87 -11.57 7.27 5.53
CA ALA A 87 -11.34 7.87 4.21
C ALA A 87 -10.88 6.81 3.19
N MET A 88 -9.90 5.97 3.56
CA MET A 88 -9.45 4.88 2.71
C MET A 88 -10.53 3.81 2.50
N ALA A 89 -11.31 3.47 3.53
CA ALA A 89 -12.41 2.51 3.39
C ALA A 89 -13.47 3.01 2.39
N LEU A 90 -13.89 4.27 2.51
CA LEU A 90 -14.82 4.89 1.57
C LEU A 90 -14.25 4.95 0.16
N LEU A 91 -12.97 5.34 0.02
CA LEU A 91 -12.28 5.37 -1.26
C LEU A 91 -12.27 3.98 -1.92
N VAL A 92 -11.85 2.95 -1.17
CA VAL A 92 -11.79 1.57 -1.68
C VAL A 92 -13.17 1.10 -2.16
N SER A 93 -14.21 1.25 -1.35
CA SER A 93 -15.58 0.89 -1.74
C SER A 93 -16.05 1.64 -2.98
N TRP A 94 -15.78 2.95 -3.05
CA TRP A 94 -16.19 3.77 -4.19
C TRP A 94 -15.50 3.38 -5.50
N LEU A 95 -14.19 3.14 -5.45
CA LEU A 95 -13.39 2.77 -6.61
C LEU A 95 -13.75 1.39 -7.18
N HIS A 96 -14.28 0.49 -6.34
CA HIS A 96 -14.85 -0.78 -6.78
C HIS A 96 -16.20 -0.62 -7.48
N CYS A 97 -16.93 0.48 -7.26
CA CYS A 97 -18.22 0.73 -7.89
C CYS A 97 -18.15 1.52 -9.21
N ARG A 98 -17.11 2.35 -9.43
CA ARG A 98 -17.04 3.27 -10.58
C ARG A 98 -15.65 3.32 -11.21
N GLU A 99 -15.59 3.08 -12.54
CA GLU A 99 -14.35 3.22 -13.32
C GLU A 99 -13.84 4.66 -13.41
N GLU A 100 -14.75 5.62 -13.59
CA GLU A 100 -14.41 7.03 -13.67
C GLU A 100 -13.66 7.51 -12.42
N ALA A 101 -14.06 7.03 -11.24
CA ALA A 101 -13.38 7.33 -9.98
C ALA A 101 -11.96 6.73 -9.94
N ARG A 102 -11.74 5.55 -10.53
CA ARG A 102 -10.39 4.94 -10.64
C ARG A 102 -9.46 5.82 -11.47
N LEU A 103 -9.91 6.28 -12.63
CA LEU A 103 -9.13 7.16 -13.49
C LEU A 103 -8.83 8.49 -12.81
N GLU A 104 -9.82 9.10 -12.17
CA GLU A 104 -9.67 10.38 -11.48
C GLU A 104 -8.66 10.29 -10.32
N LEU A 105 -8.60 9.17 -9.58
CA LEU A 105 -7.64 9.01 -8.48
C LEU A 105 -6.18 9.19 -8.97
N PHE A 106 -5.80 8.53 -10.06
CA PHE A 106 -4.43 8.62 -10.59
C PHE A 106 -4.13 9.98 -11.24
N GLN A 107 -5.17 10.70 -11.66
CA GLN A 107 -5.05 12.06 -12.19
C GLN A 107 -5.08 13.13 -11.08
N SER A 108 -5.46 12.75 -9.86
CA SER A 108 -5.56 13.69 -8.75
C SER A 108 -4.21 14.33 -8.42
N PRO A 109 -4.20 15.65 -8.12
CA PRO A 109 -2.98 16.34 -7.76
C PRO A 109 -2.37 15.72 -6.49
N ASN A 110 -1.05 15.68 -6.44
CA ASN A 110 -0.28 15.20 -5.28
C ASN A 110 -0.57 13.74 -4.88
N PHE A 111 -1.25 12.94 -5.72
CA PHE A 111 -1.54 11.52 -5.47
C PHE A 111 -0.32 10.76 -4.99
N SER A 112 0.77 10.88 -5.76
CA SER A 112 2.02 10.19 -5.47
C SER A 112 2.63 10.66 -4.13
N ASP A 113 2.54 11.96 -3.82
CA ASP A 113 3.18 12.52 -2.63
C ASP A 113 2.46 12.17 -1.33
N TRP A 114 1.13 12.25 -1.28
CA TRP A 114 0.41 11.85 -0.07
C TRP A 114 0.46 10.34 0.12
N LEU A 115 0.42 9.57 -0.98
CA LEU A 115 0.53 8.12 -0.93
C LEU A 115 1.89 7.70 -0.36
N ARG A 116 3.00 8.24 -0.89
CA ARG A 116 4.36 7.99 -0.40
C ARG A 116 4.47 8.28 1.09
N ARG A 117 3.93 9.43 1.52
CA ARG A 117 3.96 9.86 2.92
C ARG A 117 3.21 8.87 3.80
N LEU A 118 1.99 8.47 3.44
CA LEU A 118 1.18 7.56 4.25
C LEU A 118 1.70 6.11 4.27
N VAL A 119 2.23 5.58 3.16
CA VAL A 119 2.66 4.16 3.09
C VAL A 119 4.04 3.91 3.69
N LEU A 120 4.92 4.92 3.68
CA LEU A 120 6.34 4.72 3.95
C LEU A 120 6.89 5.67 5.03
N GLU A 121 6.51 6.96 4.96
CA GLU A 121 7.10 8.01 5.79
C GLU A 121 6.33 8.27 7.08
N ASP A 122 5.11 7.76 7.17
CA ASP A 122 4.25 8.04 8.29
C ASP A 122 4.87 7.51 9.58
N PRO A 123 4.94 8.32 10.65
CA PRO A 123 5.53 7.86 11.90
C PRO A 123 4.62 6.88 12.65
N GLU A 124 3.32 6.81 12.35
CA GLU A 124 2.38 5.98 13.09
C GLU A 124 2.18 4.62 12.41
N PRO A 125 2.57 3.49 13.05
CA PRO A 125 2.47 2.17 12.44
C PRO A 125 1.04 1.77 12.03
N ALA A 126 0.04 2.20 12.81
CA ALA A 126 -1.37 1.93 12.52
C ALA A 126 -1.81 2.55 11.19
N VAL A 127 -1.33 3.76 10.87
CA VAL A 127 -1.64 4.45 9.61
C VAL A 127 -0.98 3.76 8.44
N ARG A 128 0.32 3.44 8.52
CA ARG A 128 1.02 2.71 7.45
C ARG A 128 0.33 1.38 7.14
N ARG A 129 0.01 0.61 8.18
CA ARG A 129 -0.67 -0.69 8.06
C ARG A 129 -2.05 -0.55 7.44
N GLU A 130 -2.83 0.43 7.87
CA GLU A 130 -4.17 0.67 7.33
C GLU A 130 -4.10 1.01 5.83
N VAL A 131 -3.24 1.95 5.45
CA VAL A 131 -3.13 2.42 4.06
C VAL A 131 -2.61 1.30 3.17
N CYS A 132 -1.57 0.57 3.60
CA CYS A 132 -1.08 -0.60 2.86
C CYS A 132 -2.15 -1.68 2.71
N SER A 133 -2.91 -1.95 3.78
CA SER A 133 -4.02 -2.91 3.74
C SER A 133 -5.18 -2.44 2.86
N ALA A 134 -5.47 -1.14 2.83
CA ALA A 134 -6.50 -0.57 1.96
C ALA A 134 -6.10 -0.63 0.48
N ILE A 135 -4.83 -0.37 0.14
CA ILE A 135 -4.34 -0.50 -1.25
C ILE A 135 -4.34 -1.98 -1.68
N TYR A 136 -3.94 -2.89 -0.79
CA TYR A 136 -4.03 -4.33 -1.03
C TYR A 136 -5.48 -4.76 -1.35
N ARG A 137 -6.44 -4.31 -0.52
CA ARG A 137 -7.88 -4.50 -0.75
C ARG A 137 -8.38 -3.86 -2.04
N LEU A 138 -7.90 -2.66 -2.38
CA LEU A 138 -8.25 -1.98 -3.62
C LEU A 138 -7.84 -2.81 -4.84
N CYS A 139 -6.60 -3.32 -4.84
CA CYS A 139 -6.01 -3.98 -6.01
C CYS A 139 -6.47 -5.44 -6.18
N LEU A 140 -6.65 -6.17 -5.07
CA LEU A 140 -6.90 -7.62 -5.07
C LEU A 140 -8.26 -8.02 -4.45
N GLY A 141 -9.06 -7.03 -4.07
CA GLY A 141 -10.41 -7.23 -3.60
C GLY A 141 -11.37 -7.60 -4.72
N VAL A 142 -12.47 -8.23 -4.36
CA VAL A 142 -13.61 -8.54 -5.23
C VAL A 142 -14.84 -7.85 -4.67
N SER A 143 -15.59 -7.18 -5.53
CA SER A 143 -16.84 -6.52 -5.17
C SER A 143 -17.83 -7.50 -4.53
N ALA A 144 -18.62 -7.03 -3.56
CA ALA A 144 -19.70 -7.79 -2.92
C ALA A 144 -20.66 -8.47 -3.91
N ASN A 145 -20.80 -7.92 -5.12
CA ASN A 145 -21.65 -8.44 -6.17
C ASN A 145 -21.04 -9.66 -6.91
N GLY A 146 -19.82 -10.07 -6.55
CA GLY A 146 -19.14 -11.23 -7.13
C GLY A 146 -18.47 -10.98 -8.49
N GLU A 147 -18.69 -9.80 -9.08
CA GLU A 147 -18.02 -9.38 -10.31
C GLU A 147 -16.52 -9.18 -10.02
N PRO A 148 -15.63 -9.98 -10.63
CA PRO A 148 -14.20 -9.76 -10.48
C PRO A 148 -13.86 -8.43 -11.16
N MET A 149 -13.35 -7.47 -10.38
CA MET A 149 -12.66 -6.34 -10.98
C MET A 149 -11.49 -6.94 -11.76
N GLU A 150 -11.46 -6.77 -13.08
CA GLU A 150 -10.28 -7.11 -13.86
C GLU A 150 -9.08 -6.42 -13.17
N ASN A 151 -7.96 -7.13 -12.99
CA ASN A 151 -6.76 -6.71 -12.25
C ASN A 151 -6.06 -5.43 -12.82
N THR A 152 -6.80 -4.63 -13.57
CA THR A 152 -6.56 -3.29 -14.13
C THR A 152 -5.87 -2.33 -13.17
N LEU A 153 -6.12 -2.42 -11.85
CA LEU A 153 -5.48 -1.53 -10.87
C LEU A 153 -4.11 -2.00 -10.37
N VAL A 154 -3.81 -3.31 -10.45
CA VAL A 154 -2.59 -3.88 -9.87
C VAL A 154 -1.35 -3.24 -10.51
N ALA A 155 -1.29 -3.23 -11.84
CA ALA A 155 -0.15 -2.71 -12.58
C ALA A 155 0.08 -1.19 -12.40
N PRO A 156 -0.91 -0.30 -12.59
CA PRO A 156 -0.70 1.14 -12.39
C PRO A 156 -0.40 1.48 -10.93
N MET A 157 -1.04 0.83 -9.96
CA MET A 157 -0.75 1.05 -8.54
C MET A 157 0.66 0.58 -8.17
N LEU A 158 1.06 -0.60 -8.63
CA LEU A 158 2.41 -1.10 -8.40
C LEU A 158 3.46 -0.19 -9.05
N SER A 159 3.21 0.31 -10.27
CA SER A 159 4.09 1.27 -10.95
C SER A 159 4.29 2.54 -10.12
N GLN A 160 3.22 3.06 -9.50
CA GLN A 160 3.29 4.20 -8.58
C GLN A 160 4.09 3.88 -7.32
N LEU A 161 3.86 2.72 -6.70
CA LEU A 161 4.58 2.30 -5.50
C LEU A 161 6.08 2.10 -5.75
N LEU A 162 6.46 1.62 -6.93
CA LEU A 162 7.86 1.41 -7.32
C LEU A 162 8.65 2.73 -7.44
N LEU A 163 7.98 3.88 -7.61
CA LEU A 163 8.65 5.20 -7.52
C LEU A 163 9.27 5.44 -6.14
N TYR A 164 8.77 4.78 -5.09
CA TYR A 164 9.24 4.94 -3.72
C TYR A 164 10.28 3.90 -3.32
N LEU A 165 10.60 2.96 -4.21
CA LEU A 165 11.46 1.82 -3.93
C LEU A 165 12.84 2.24 -3.43
N GLU A 166 13.48 3.22 -4.08
CA GLU A 166 14.80 3.71 -3.68
C GLU A 166 14.79 4.28 -2.25
N LYS A 167 13.71 4.99 -1.89
CA LYS A 167 13.53 5.50 -0.53
C LYS A 167 13.36 4.35 0.46
N ALA A 168 12.54 3.35 0.13
CA ALA A 168 12.34 2.18 0.98
C ALA A 168 13.62 1.37 1.19
N GLU A 169 14.42 1.18 0.12
CA GLU A 169 15.71 0.51 0.15
C GLU A 169 16.72 1.23 1.05
N SER A 170 16.70 2.57 1.06
CA SER A 170 17.61 3.37 1.89
C SER A 170 17.28 3.35 3.39
N MET A 171 16.12 2.80 3.78
CA MET A 171 15.70 2.76 5.18
C MET A 171 16.58 1.82 6.00
N ARG A 172 16.95 2.28 7.19
CA ARG A 172 17.80 1.56 8.14
C ARG A 172 17.00 1.16 9.39
N PRO A 173 17.39 0.07 10.08
CA PRO A 173 16.74 -0.36 11.31
C PRO A 173 16.67 0.78 12.33
N GLN A 174 15.49 0.99 12.93
CA GLN A 174 15.31 2.03 13.94
C GLN A 174 16.12 1.67 15.19
N LYS A 175 16.98 2.60 15.66
CA LYS A 175 17.83 2.38 16.83
C LYS A 175 16.97 2.36 18.10
N MET A 176 16.91 1.22 18.81
CA MET A 176 16.22 1.07 20.11
C MET A 176 16.62 2.15 21.13
N GLU A 177 17.86 2.67 21.08
CA GLU A 177 18.40 3.62 22.05
C GLU A 177 17.78 5.03 21.99
N ALA A 178 17.12 5.41 20.89
CA ALA A 178 16.46 6.71 20.76
C ALA A 178 15.03 6.75 21.33
N MET A 179 14.53 5.61 21.82
CA MET A 179 13.23 5.48 22.46
C MET A 179 13.41 5.06 23.91
N GLN A 180 12.92 5.91 24.83
CA GLN A 180 12.53 5.43 26.16
C GLN A 180 11.58 4.25 25.93
N THR A 181 12.01 3.06 26.35
CA THR A 181 11.30 1.77 26.34
C THR A 181 10.03 1.75 25.48
N PRO A 182 10.07 1.19 24.26
CA PRO A 182 8.85 0.74 23.61
C PRO A 182 8.07 -0.08 24.64
N GLU A 183 6.78 0.19 24.86
CA GLU A 183 5.94 -0.76 25.57
C GLU A 183 6.15 -2.12 24.90
N GLU A 184 6.56 -3.13 25.69
CA GLU A 184 7.01 -4.42 25.18
C GLU A 184 6.03 -4.95 24.12
N GLY A 185 6.51 -5.13 22.89
CA GLY A 185 5.75 -5.71 21.77
C GLY A 185 5.09 -4.72 20.80
N LYS A 186 5.18 -3.40 20.98
CA LYS A 186 4.67 -2.43 20.00
C LYS A 186 5.73 -2.00 18.98
N GLU A 187 5.31 -1.93 17.71
CA GLU A 187 6.14 -1.44 16.62
C GLU A 187 6.55 0.03 16.89
N PRO A 188 7.84 0.40 16.72
CA PRO A 188 8.29 1.74 17.04
C PRO A 188 7.71 2.78 16.08
N TYR A 189 7.47 3.98 16.62
CA TYR A 189 7.10 5.15 15.84
C TYR A 189 8.25 5.63 14.95
N GLY A 190 7.90 6.11 13.77
CA GLY A 190 8.82 6.63 12.76
C GLY A 190 8.63 5.91 11.42
N PRO A 191 9.23 6.43 10.34
CA PRO A 191 9.17 5.82 9.02
C PRO A 191 9.61 4.35 9.03
N ALA A 192 8.93 3.51 8.27
CA ALA A 192 9.27 2.09 8.15
C ALA A 192 8.83 1.53 6.78
N CYS A 193 9.59 0.57 6.27
CA CYS A 193 9.36 -0.04 4.96
C CYS A 193 8.65 -1.40 5.02
N ARG A 194 8.38 -1.95 6.20
CA ARG A 194 7.84 -3.30 6.38
C ARG A 194 6.49 -3.51 5.68
N ASP A 195 5.50 -2.67 5.97
CA ASP A 195 4.16 -2.77 5.35
C ASP A 195 4.20 -2.48 3.84
N TYR A 196 5.07 -1.54 3.42
CA TYR A 196 5.31 -1.22 2.02
C TYR A 196 5.84 -2.44 1.25
N PHE A 197 6.91 -3.09 1.72
CA PHE A 197 7.47 -4.27 1.04
C PHE A 197 6.50 -5.44 1.08
N TRP A 198 5.72 -5.60 2.16
CA TRP A 198 4.64 -6.58 2.22
C TRP A 198 3.62 -6.35 1.09
N LEU A 199 3.14 -5.11 0.93
CA LEU A 199 2.19 -4.74 -0.11
C LEU A 199 2.75 -4.98 -1.52
N VAL A 200 3.92 -4.40 -1.82
CA VAL A 200 4.56 -4.50 -3.13
C VAL A 200 4.80 -5.96 -3.51
N SER A 201 5.29 -6.77 -2.56
CA SER A 201 5.50 -8.20 -2.75
C SER A 201 4.21 -8.93 -3.11
N ARG A 202 3.08 -8.59 -2.47
CA ARG A 202 1.76 -9.19 -2.77
C ARG A 202 1.21 -8.79 -4.13
N LEU A 203 1.40 -7.53 -4.52
CA LEU A 203 0.97 -7.06 -5.84
C LEU A 203 1.78 -7.75 -6.95
N VAL A 204 3.10 -7.87 -6.79
CA VAL A 204 3.95 -8.61 -7.74
C VAL A 204 3.53 -10.06 -7.87
N ASP A 205 3.28 -10.76 -6.75
CA ASP A 205 2.83 -12.15 -6.73
C ASP A 205 1.47 -12.36 -7.43
N SER A 206 0.68 -11.28 -7.56
CA SER A 206 -0.69 -11.30 -8.11
C SER A 206 -0.78 -10.71 -9.52
N LEU A 207 0.34 -10.42 -10.18
CA LEU A 207 0.35 -9.91 -11.54
C LEU A 207 -0.26 -10.93 -12.52
N PRO A 208 -1.11 -10.50 -13.47
CA PRO A 208 -1.65 -11.39 -14.50
C PRO A 208 -0.55 -11.99 -15.37
N THR A 209 -0.65 -13.29 -15.67
CA THR A 209 0.32 -14.01 -16.49
C THR A 209 0.54 -13.37 -17.86
N GLU A 210 -0.51 -12.82 -18.48
CA GLU A 210 -0.41 -12.16 -19.79
C GLU A 210 0.44 -10.88 -19.71
N LEU A 211 0.25 -10.05 -18.69
CA LEU A 211 1.08 -8.86 -18.46
C LEU A 211 2.53 -9.23 -18.20
N VAL A 212 2.76 -10.32 -17.45
CA VAL A 212 4.11 -10.84 -17.23
C VAL A 212 4.73 -11.28 -18.57
N LYS A 213 4.02 -12.02 -19.42
CA LYS A 213 4.54 -12.42 -20.75
C LYS A 213 4.86 -11.21 -21.62
N GLU A 214 3.94 -10.25 -21.72
CA GLU A 214 4.14 -9.01 -22.48
C GLU A 214 5.40 -8.26 -22.00
N SER A 215 5.61 -8.17 -20.69
CA SER A 215 6.80 -7.58 -20.08
C SER A 215 8.10 -8.29 -20.47
N LEU A 216 8.08 -9.61 -20.66
CA LEU A 216 9.26 -10.40 -21.01
C LEU A 216 9.54 -10.40 -22.52
N GLU A 217 8.51 -10.28 -23.35
CA GLU A 217 8.61 -10.26 -24.82
C GLU A 217 8.92 -8.87 -25.38
N ASP A 218 8.31 -7.82 -24.82
CA ASP A 218 8.54 -6.42 -25.19
C ASP A 218 8.70 -5.53 -23.93
N PRO A 219 9.89 -5.57 -23.28
CA PRO A 219 10.15 -4.78 -22.08
C PRO A 219 10.02 -3.26 -22.29
N GLN A 220 10.14 -2.78 -23.53
CA GLN A 220 10.29 -1.37 -23.84
C GLN A 220 8.94 -0.65 -24.05
N ASN A 221 7.87 -1.42 -24.29
CA ASN A 221 6.51 -0.92 -24.46
C ASN A 221 5.52 -1.46 -23.41
N CYS A 222 6.02 -2.18 -22.40
CA CYS A 222 5.20 -2.69 -21.31
C CYS A 222 5.03 -1.66 -20.18
N VAL A 223 3.93 -1.76 -19.43
CA VAL A 223 3.68 -0.89 -18.26
C VAL A 223 4.72 -1.11 -17.16
N MET A 224 5.34 -2.29 -17.11
CA MET A 224 6.28 -2.67 -16.05
C MET A 224 7.30 -3.69 -16.54
N ASP A 225 8.59 -3.32 -16.54
CA ASP A 225 9.70 -4.22 -16.88
C ASP A 225 10.06 -5.11 -15.67
N ILE A 226 9.56 -6.36 -15.68
CA ILE A 226 9.80 -7.34 -14.62
C ILE A 226 11.25 -7.77 -14.58
N ASN A 227 11.92 -7.87 -15.73
CA ASN A 227 13.31 -8.31 -15.81
C ASN A 227 14.25 -7.23 -15.29
N GLY A 228 14.06 -5.98 -15.71
CA GLY A 228 14.78 -4.81 -15.20
C GLY A 228 14.55 -4.59 -13.70
N LEU A 229 13.31 -4.75 -13.23
CA LEU A 229 13.00 -4.70 -11.80
C LEU A 229 13.72 -5.82 -11.04
N THR A 230 13.69 -7.06 -11.53
CA THR A 230 14.40 -8.20 -10.91
C THR A 230 15.90 -7.92 -10.78
N ASN A 231 16.52 -7.42 -11.85
CA ASN A 231 17.93 -7.03 -11.85
C ASN A 231 18.22 -5.94 -10.81
N LYS A 232 17.39 -4.88 -10.77
CA LYS A 232 17.54 -3.79 -9.81
C LYS A 232 17.49 -4.29 -8.37
N ILE A 233 16.46 -5.08 -8.02
CA ILE A 233 16.32 -5.64 -6.66
C ILE A 233 17.49 -6.56 -6.32
N ALA A 234 17.93 -7.42 -7.24
CA ALA A 234 19.09 -8.29 -7.03
C ALA A 234 20.36 -7.47 -6.73
N GLN A 235 20.60 -6.39 -7.47
CA GLN A 235 21.72 -5.49 -7.20
C GLN A 235 21.57 -4.80 -5.84
N SER A 236 20.38 -4.28 -5.50
CA SER A 236 20.14 -3.65 -4.21
C SER A 236 20.41 -4.60 -3.04
N VAL A 237 20.11 -5.89 -3.17
CA VAL A 237 20.46 -6.92 -2.16
C VAL A 237 21.98 -7.12 -2.07
N LEU A 238 22.67 -7.24 -3.21
CA LEU A 238 24.10 -7.49 -3.26
C LEU A 238 24.93 -6.30 -2.73
N THR A 239 24.46 -5.08 -2.94
CA THR A 239 25.17 -3.86 -2.51
C THR A 239 24.73 -3.37 -1.12
N ARG A 240 23.78 -4.05 -0.46
CA ARG A 240 23.27 -3.60 0.84
C ARG A 240 24.32 -3.81 1.94
N ASP A 241 24.54 -2.77 2.74
CA ASP A 241 25.33 -2.86 3.96
C ASP A 241 24.75 -3.92 4.93
N TYR A 242 25.61 -4.62 5.67
CA TYR A 242 25.17 -5.48 6.77
C TYR A 242 24.74 -4.62 7.98
N LEU A 243 23.44 -4.42 8.14
CA LEU A 243 22.87 -3.55 9.19
C LEU A 243 22.54 -4.31 10.49
N GLU A 244 22.43 -5.63 10.43
CA GLU A 244 22.10 -6.46 11.59
C GLU A 244 23.27 -6.53 12.58
N LYS A 245 23.00 -6.24 13.86
CA LYS A 245 24.01 -6.37 14.92
C LYS A 245 24.11 -7.82 15.39
N ARG A 246 25.32 -8.22 15.82
CA ARG A 246 25.73 -9.57 16.29
C ARG A 246 24.80 -10.26 17.31
N HIS A 247 23.91 -9.52 17.97
CA HIS A 247 22.99 -10.01 18.99
C HIS A 247 21.51 -10.06 18.58
N ARG A 248 21.16 -9.88 17.28
CA ARG A 248 19.78 -9.98 16.76
C ARG A 248 18.76 -9.11 17.52
N THR A 249 19.14 -7.89 17.90
CA THR A 249 18.24 -7.02 18.66
C THR A 249 17.31 -6.19 17.78
N VAL A 250 17.61 -6.04 16.48
CA VAL A 250 16.79 -5.30 15.52
C VAL A 250 16.89 -5.97 14.15
N ASP A 251 15.74 -6.27 13.56
CA ASP A 251 15.63 -6.85 12.21
C ASP A 251 15.85 -5.78 11.13
N ASP A 252 16.46 -6.17 10.01
CA ASP A 252 16.55 -5.34 8.81
C ASP A 252 15.33 -5.57 7.91
N ASP A 253 14.22 -4.90 8.24
CA ASP A 253 12.97 -4.95 7.46
C ASP A 253 13.19 -4.61 5.97
N GLY A 254 14.17 -3.77 5.65
CA GLY A 254 14.51 -3.41 4.27
C GLY A 254 15.13 -4.59 3.52
N LEU A 255 16.10 -5.27 4.13
CA LEU A 255 16.68 -6.49 3.55
C LEU A 255 15.64 -7.62 3.43
N ILE A 256 14.86 -7.84 4.48
CA ILE A 256 13.79 -8.85 4.49
C ILE A 256 12.78 -8.56 3.36
N GLY A 257 12.39 -7.29 3.22
CA GLY A 257 11.50 -6.82 2.17
C GLY A 257 12.05 -7.07 0.77
N LEU A 258 13.32 -6.73 0.53
CA LEU A 258 13.98 -6.95 -0.75
C LEU A 258 14.09 -8.45 -1.12
N LEU A 259 14.44 -9.30 -0.15
CA LEU A 259 14.54 -10.74 -0.38
C LEU A 259 13.17 -11.36 -0.71
N ASN A 260 12.11 -10.93 -0.03
CA ASN A 260 10.75 -11.39 -0.31
C ASN A 260 10.27 -10.92 -1.69
N LEU A 261 10.54 -9.65 -2.03
CA LEU A 261 10.19 -9.09 -3.33
C LEU A 261 10.94 -9.82 -4.45
N LEU A 262 12.25 -10.04 -4.29
CA LEU A 262 13.06 -10.80 -5.24
C LEU A 262 12.50 -12.21 -5.42
N THR A 263 12.18 -12.89 -4.32
CA THR A 263 11.60 -14.25 -4.36
C THR A 263 10.30 -14.28 -5.17
N ASN A 264 9.42 -13.29 -5.01
CA ASN A 264 8.18 -13.21 -5.77
C ASN A 264 8.41 -12.88 -7.25
N LEU A 265 9.36 -11.99 -7.57
CA LEU A 265 9.76 -11.71 -8.94
C LEU A 265 10.32 -12.96 -9.63
N LEU A 266 11.10 -13.76 -8.92
CA LEU A 266 11.67 -15.00 -9.44
C LEU A 266 10.61 -16.07 -9.76
N LYS A 267 9.41 -16.04 -9.15
CA LYS A 267 8.32 -16.96 -9.52
C LYS A 267 7.86 -16.77 -10.97
N HIS A 268 8.00 -15.56 -11.51
CA HIS A 268 7.64 -15.21 -12.88
C HIS A 268 8.65 -15.69 -13.92
N ARG A 269 9.74 -16.35 -13.51
CA ARG A 269 10.82 -16.87 -14.37
C ARG A 269 11.36 -15.84 -15.38
N PRO A 270 11.80 -14.65 -14.92
CA PRO A 270 12.42 -13.68 -15.81
C PRO A 270 13.69 -14.27 -16.48
N PRO A 271 14.02 -13.87 -17.73
CA PRO A 271 15.20 -14.32 -18.46
C PRO A 271 16.53 -14.21 -17.69
N PHE A 272 16.62 -13.30 -16.73
CA PHE A 272 17.70 -13.24 -15.74
C PHE A 272 18.03 -14.60 -15.09
N GLN A 273 17.06 -15.52 -14.98
CA GLN A 273 17.28 -16.88 -14.48
C GLN A 273 17.77 -17.88 -15.55
N THR A 274 17.42 -17.65 -16.82
CA THR A 274 17.56 -18.64 -17.91
C THR A 274 18.66 -18.28 -18.91
N GLY A 275 19.29 -17.11 -18.75
CA GLY A 275 20.45 -16.70 -19.52
C GLY A 275 21.60 -17.71 -19.40
N LYS A 276 21.82 -18.49 -20.47
CA LYS A 276 23.10 -19.16 -20.69
C LYS A 276 24.14 -18.09 -21.08
N GLY A 277 24.96 -17.70 -20.11
CA GLY A 277 26.08 -16.76 -20.25
C GLY A 277 25.94 -15.64 -19.23
N ASP A 278 26.75 -15.48 -18.19
CA ASP A 278 28.15 -15.82 -18.00
C ASP A 278 28.34 -16.38 -16.58
N ARG A 279 28.95 -17.55 -16.44
CA ARG A 279 29.51 -17.98 -15.16
C ARG A 279 30.83 -17.24 -14.97
N SER A 280 30.74 -16.06 -14.36
CA SER A 280 31.89 -15.38 -13.75
C SER A 280 31.49 -14.91 -12.35
N CYS A 281 31.30 -15.88 -11.45
CA CYS A 281 31.58 -15.74 -10.03
C CYS A 281 32.65 -16.76 -9.68
#